data_AF-A0A3N4V368-F1
#
_entry.id   AF-A0A3N4V368-F1
#
_cell.length_a   1.000
_cell.length_b   1.000
_cell.length_c   1.000
_cell.angle_alpha   90.00
_cell.angle_beta   90.00
_cell.angle_gamma   90.00
#
_symmetry.space_group_name_H-M   'P 1'
#
loop_
_entity.id
_entity.type
_entity.pdbx_description
1 polymer ?
#
loop_
_entity_poly.entity_id
_entity_poly.type
_entity_poly.pdbx_seq_one_letter_code
_entity_poly.pdbx_strand_id
1 'polypeptide(L)'
;MSVLSNILNVAAKRPVWIHALGAAATFVVFGQVQAHLNASYEASNHPVDYMTGQTGFDAVLIKGYYAHMEHLGTLGVYLQTQFIDFGFIIMMALMGIMFGTLVARLGGQGSWRYRFGVAAAVSVVCGAMCDAFENLVSFVMLANPTSFADWLALPYSTFAVIKFGLIALGLLLVILSAVIGAGERGLALIANKRGVAKA
;
A
#
# COMPACT_ATOMS: atom_id res chain seq x y z
N MET A 1 15.99 17.86 10.93
CA MET A 1 14.53 17.63 10.83
C MET A 1 14.28 16.53 9.81
N SER A 2 13.60 15.44 10.17
CA SER A 2 13.31 14.35 9.22
C SER A 2 12.31 14.79 8.14
N VAL A 3 12.37 14.20 6.95
CA VAL A 3 11.43 14.51 5.83
C VAL A 3 9.97 14.40 6.29
N LEU A 4 9.65 13.39 7.10
CA LEU A 4 8.32 13.19 7.66
C LEU A 4 7.87 14.35 8.56
N SER A 5 8.78 14.90 9.37
CA SER A 5 8.49 16.06 10.21
C SER A 5 8.18 17.31 9.37
N ASN A 6 8.84 17.49 8.23
CA ASN A 6 8.54 18.58 7.31
C ASN A 6 7.15 18.42 6.67
N ILE A 7 6.81 17.22 6.20
CA ILE A 7 5.50 16.92 5.62
C ILE A 7 4.39 17.20 6.63
N LEU A 8 4.53 16.70 7.87
CA LEU A 8 3.57 16.94 8.94
C LEU A 8 3.45 18.42 9.29
N ASN A 9 4.57 19.15 9.33
CA ASN A 9 4.57 20.60 9.60
C ASN A 9 3.86 21.39 8.49
N VAL A 10 4.07 21.03 7.22
CA VAL A 10 3.37 21.66 6.08
C VAL A 10 1.88 21.34 6.13
N ALA A 11 1.52 20.07 6.36
CA ALA A 11 0.13 19.65 6.49
C ALA A 11 -0.58 20.32 7.66
N ALA A 12 0.09 20.47 8.81
CA ALA A 12 -0.47 21.10 10.01
C ALA A 12 -0.81 22.59 9.81
N LYS A 13 -0.05 23.30 8.96
CA LYS A 13 -0.30 24.72 8.64
C LYS A 13 -1.52 24.95 7.75
N ARG A 14 -2.00 23.92 7.03
CA ARG A 14 -3.19 24.02 6.16
C ARG A 14 -4.43 23.56 6.91
N PRO A 15 -5.64 24.07 6.65
CA PRO A 15 -6.87 23.56 7.26
C PRO A 15 -7.04 22.03 7.10
N VAL A 16 -7.60 21.35 8.11
CA VAL A 16 -7.80 19.89 8.11
C VAL A 16 -8.63 19.43 6.91
N TRP A 17 -9.64 20.21 6.51
CA TRP A 17 -10.52 19.86 5.39
C TRP A 17 -9.77 19.77 4.05
N ILE A 18 -8.73 20.57 3.82
CA ILE A 18 -7.90 20.48 2.61
C ILE A 18 -7.17 19.14 2.58
N HIS A 19 -6.64 18.70 3.72
CA HIS A 19 -5.97 17.41 3.82
C HIS A 19 -6.97 16.25 3.63
N ALA A 20 -8.17 16.35 4.19
CA ALA A 20 -9.23 15.37 3.98
C ALA A 20 -9.65 15.28 2.51
N LEU A 21 -9.79 16.42 1.81
CA LEU A 21 -10.04 16.44 0.36
C LEU A 21 -8.89 15.81 -0.43
N GLY A 22 -7.64 16.10 -0.06
CA GLY A 22 -6.47 15.47 -0.69
C GLY A 22 -6.44 13.95 -0.50
N ALA A 23 -6.76 13.46 0.71
CA ALA A 23 -6.87 12.03 0.99
C ALA A 23 -8.02 11.39 0.18
N ALA A 24 -9.18 12.04 0.10
CA ALA A 24 -10.32 11.57 -0.69
C ALA A 24 -10.00 11.53 -2.19
N ALA A 25 -9.36 12.58 -2.73
CA ALA A 25 -8.92 12.60 -4.12
C ALA A 25 -7.91 11.49 -4.41
N THR A 26 -6.93 11.29 -3.51
CA THR A 26 -5.95 10.20 -3.64
C THR A 26 -6.63 8.83 -3.64
N PHE A 27 -7.64 8.62 -2.80
CA PHE A 27 -8.41 7.38 -2.76
C PHE A 27 -9.14 7.10 -4.08
N VAL A 28 -9.78 8.12 -4.66
CA VAL A 28 -10.48 7.99 -5.96
C VAL A 28 -9.50 7.63 -7.08
N VAL A 29 -8.39 8.36 -7.18
CA VAL A 29 -7.36 8.10 -8.20
C VAL A 29 -6.71 6.73 -7.99
N PHE A 30 -6.43 6.35 -6.74
CA PHE A 30 -5.92 5.02 -6.42
C PHE A 30 -6.87 3.91 -6.90
N GLY A 31 -8.18 4.05 -6.67
CA GLY A 31 -9.16 3.09 -7.15
C GLY A 31 -9.18 2.95 -8.68
N GLN A 32 -8.98 4.04 -9.42
CA GLN A 32 -8.88 4.01 -10.89
C GLN A 32 -7.61 3.30 -11.36
N VAL A 33 -6.45 3.61 -10.75
CA VAL A 33 -5.18 2.96 -11.07
C VAL A 33 -5.24 1.47 -10.74
N GLN A 34 -5.81 1.10 -9.59
CA GLN A 34 -6.01 -0.29 -9.20
C GLN A 34 -6.94 -1.03 -10.18
N ALA A 35 -8.04 -0.42 -10.61
CA ALA A 35 -8.93 -1.02 -11.60
C ALA A 35 -8.21 -1.25 -12.94
N HIS A 36 -7.39 -0.30 -13.38
CA HIS A 36 -6.59 -0.43 -14.60
C HIS A 36 -5.54 -1.54 -14.49
N LEU A 37 -4.82 -1.59 -13.35
CA LEU A 37 -3.84 -2.64 -13.06
C LEU A 37 -4.49 -4.03 -13.07
N ASN A 38 -5.62 -4.19 -12.36
CA ASN A 38 -6.35 -5.46 -12.30
C ASN A 38 -6.82 -5.92 -13.67
N ALA A 39 -7.35 -5.01 -14.50
CA ALA A 39 -7.78 -5.33 -15.86
C ALA A 39 -6.60 -5.78 -16.73
N SER A 40 -5.44 -5.14 -16.61
CA SER A 40 -4.21 -5.54 -17.33
C SER A 40 -3.70 -6.91 -16.88
N TYR A 41 -3.76 -7.20 -15.58
CA TYR A 41 -3.36 -8.49 -15.04
C TYR A 41 -4.30 -9.63 -15.46
N GLU A 42 -5.60 -9.40 -15.41
CA GLU A 42 -6.59 -10.37 -15.90
C GLU A 42 -6.36 -10.65 -17.41
N ALA A 43 -6.15 -9.59 -18.21
CA ALA A 43 -5.85 -9.73 -19.64
C ALA A 43 -4.53 -10.48 -19.91
N SER A 44 -3.59 -10.48 -18.97
CA SER A 44 -2.33 -11.23 -19.10
C SER A 44 -2.52 -12.75 -18.99
N ASN A 45 -3.67 -13.23 -18.52
CA ASN A 45 -3.91 -14.66 -18.26
C ASN A 45 -2.85 -15.28 -17.33
N HIS A 46 -2.36 -14.52 -16.35
CA HIS A 46 -1.53 -15.08 -15.31
C HIS A 46 -2.31 -16.19 -14.56
N PRO A 47 -1.74 -17.38 -14.35
CA PRO A 47 -2.51 -18.57 -13.93
C PRO A 47 -2.97 -18.55 -12.47
N VAL A 48 -2.47 -17.60 -11.68
CA VAL A 48 -2.76 -17.43 -10.25
C VAL A 48 -2.86 -15.95 -9.88
N ASP A 49 -3.40 -15.64 -8.71
CA ASP A 49 -3.42 -14.28 -8.15
C ASP A 49 -2.01 -13.78 -7.79
N TYR A 50 -1.87 -12.47 -7.55
CA TYR A 50 -0.60 -11.82 -7.24
C TYR A 50 0.12 -12.43 -6.04
N MET A 51 -0.59 -12.66 -4.94
CA MET A 51 0.05 -13.12 -3.71
C MET A 51 0.61 -14.53 -3.92
N THR A 52 -0.20 -15.42 -4.50
CA THR A 52 0.23 -16.79 -4.85
C THR A 52 1.41 -16.76 -5.83
N GLY A 53 1.35 -15.92 -6.86
CA GLY A 53 2.40 -15.82 -7.89
C GLY A 53 3.72 -15.24 -7.39
N GLN A 54 3.66 -14.36 -6.38
CA GLN A 54 4.83 -13.61 -5.90
C GLN A 54 5.52 -14.24 -4.70
N THR A 55 4.81 -14.98 -3.83
CA THR A 55 5.38 -15.47 -2.55
C THR A 55 5.82 -16.94 -2.57
N GLY A 56 6.01 -17.54 -3.74
CA GLY A 56 6.30 -18.97 -3.89
C GLY A 56 7.75 -19.39 -3.60
N PHE A 57 8.74 -18.47 -3.69
CA PHE A 57 10.17 -18.77 -3.56
C PHE A 57 10.70 -19.88 -4.48
N ASP A 58 10.00 -20.16 -5.59
CA ASP A 58 10.28 -21.26 -6.50
C ASP A 58 10.44 -20.74 -7.93
N ALA A 59 11.67 -20.82 -8.45
CA ALA A 59 11.98 -20.38 -9.80
C ALA A 59 11.34 -21.26 -10.88
N VAL A 60 11.22 -22.57 -10.66
CA VAL A 60 10.60 -23.49 -11.61
C VAL A 60 9.12 -23.16 -11.76
N LEU A 61 8.46 -22.88 -10.63
CA LEU A 61 7.06 -22.47 -10.61
C LEU A 61 6.84 -21.15 -11.38
N ILE A 62 7.67 -20.12 -11.10
CA ILE A 62 7.56 -18.82 -11.76
C ILE A 62 7.83 -18.93 -13.26
N LYS A 63 8.83 -19.71 -13.68
CA LYS A 63 9.06 -20.04 -15.10
C LYS A 63 7.85 -20.70 -15.73
N GLY A 64 7.18 -21.60 -15.00
CA GLY A 64 5.94 -22.24 -15.42
C GLY A 64 4.82 -21.22 -15.69
N TYR A 65 4.69 -20.18 -14.85
CA TYR A 65 3.73 -19.10 -15.07
C TYR A 65 4.07 -18.26 -16.30
N TYR A 66 5.34 -17.93 -16.50
CA TYR A 66 5.76 -17.19 -17.71
C TYR A 66 5.57 -18.03 -18.98
N ALA A 67 5.92 -19.31 -18.96
CA ALA A 67 5.71 -20.23 -20.07
C ALA A 67 4.22 -20.38 -20.41
N HIS A 68 3.33 -20.38 -19.41
CA HIS A 68 1.89 -20.38 -19.62
C HIS A 68 1.43 -19.14 -20.40
N MET A 69 1.83 -17.94 -19.97
CA MET A 69 1.48 -16.69 -20.66
C MET A 69 2.18 -16.56 -22.02
N GLU A 70 3.39 -17.09 -22.18
CA GLU A 70 4.10 -17.14 -23.45
C GLU A 70 3.34 -18.02 -24.46
N HIS A 71 2.90 -19.20 -24.03
CA HIS A 71 2.08 -20.10 -24.85
C HIS A 71 0.75 -19.46 -25.28
N LEU A 72 0.14 -18.63 -24.43
CA LEU A 72 -1.08 -17.88 -24.74
C LEU A 72 -0.81 -16.59 -25.54
N GLY A 73 0.44 -16.20 -25.76
CA GLY A 73 0.81 -14.95 -26.42
C GLY A 73 0.52 -13.69 -25.59
N THR A 74 0.33 -13.83 -24.28
CA THR A 74 -0.09 -12.75 -23.37
C THR A 74 1.03 -12.26 -22.44
N LEU A 75 2.24 -12.85 -22.52
CA LEU A 75 3.39 -12.44 -21.71
C LEU A 75 3.75 -10.96 -21.89
N GLY A 76 3.58 -10.40 -23.09
CA GLY A 76 3.78 -8.97 -23.34
C GLY A 76 2.79 -8.07 -22.58
N VAL A 77 1.55 -8.55 -22.39
CA VAL A 77 0.55 -7.87 -21.54
C VAL A 77 1.00 -7.90 -20.09
N TYR A 78 1.52 -9.03 -19.61
CA TYR A 78 2.08 -9.13 -18.26
C TYR A 78 3.25 -8.16 -18.03
N LEU A 79 4.15 -8.03 -19.01
CA LEU A 79 5.24 -7.05 -18.96
C LEU A 79 4.70 -5.62 -18.86
N GLN A 80 3.67 -5.28 -19.64
CA GLN A 80 3.00 -3.98 -19.54
C GLN A 80 2.32 -3.78 -18.18
N THR A 81 1.74 -4.83 -17.60
CA THR A 81 1.17 -4.82 -16.25
C THR A 81 2.23 -4.42 -15.22
N GLN A 82 3.47 -4.90 -15.31
CA GLN A 82 4.56 -4.49 -14.41
C GLN A 82 4.88 -2.98 -14.52
N PHE A 83 4.82 -2.40 -15.73
CA PHE A 83 4.97 -0.95 -15.89
C PHE A 83 3.81 -0.16 -15.28
N ILE A 84 2.58 -0.64 -15.45
CA ILE A 84 1.38 -0.05 -14.84
C ILE A 84 1.48 -0.10 -13.30
N ASP A 85 2.08 -1.16 -12.77
CA ASP A 85 2.23 -1.36 -11.33
C ASP A 85 3.08 -0.26 -10.67
N PHE A 86 4.05 0.35 -11.36
CA PHE A 86 4.75 1.54 -10.84
C PHE A 86 3.81 2.72 -10.56
N GLY A 87 2.76 2.89 -11.36
CA GLY A 87 1.71 3.86 -11.10
C GLY A 87 0.93 3.52 -9.82
N PHE A 88 0.61 2.24 -9.63
CA PHE A 88 -0.05 1.73 -8.43
C PHE A 88 0.81 1.92 -7.18
N ILE A 89 2.10 1.61 -7.25
CA ILE A 89 3.11 1.80 -6.19
C ILE A 89 3.18 3.26 -5.75
N ILE A 90 3.28 4.19 -6.70
CA ILE A 90 3.30 5.63 -6.40
C ILE A 90 2.01 6.03 -5.68
N MET A 91 0.86 5.63 -6.21
CA MET A 91 -0.43 5.96 -5.60
C MET A 91 -0.62 5.32 -4.23
N MET A 92 -0.10 4.11 -4.00
CA MET A 92 -0.11 3.45 -2.70
C MET A 92 0.73 4.20 -1.68
N ALA A 93 1.93 4.64 -2.04
CA ALA A 93 2.77 5.46 -1.18
C ALA A 93 2.09 6.80 -0.83
N LEU A 94 1.51 7.47 -1.83
CA LEU A 94 0.75 8.70 -1.62
C LEU A 94 -0.47 8.48 -0.71
N MET A 95 -1.21 7.40 -0.92
CA MET A 95 -2.36 7.04 -0.08
C MET A 95 -1.93 6.78 1.37
N GLY A 96 -0.84 6.04 1.58
CA GLY A 96 -0.25 5.81 2.89
C GLY A 96 0.14 7.11 3.60
N ILE A 97 0.80 8.03 2.89
CA ILE A 97 1.15 9.35 3.43
C ILE A 97 -0.11 10.15 3.77
N MET A 98 -1.05 10.31 2.84
CA MET A 98 -2.25 11.14 3.05
C MET A 98 -3.11 10.60 4.20
N PHE A 99 -3.45 9.31 4.18
CA PHE A 99 -4.29 8.72 5.23
C PHE A 99 -3.57 8.63 6.57
N GLY A 100 -2.32 8.14 6.59
CA GLY A 100 -1.57 8.01 7.83
C GLY A 100 -1.35 9.37 8.51
N THR A 101 -0.96 10.40 7.75
CA THR A 101 -0.76 11.74 8.31
C THR A 101 -2.08 12.45 8.65
N LEU A 102 -3.17 12.21 7.92
CA LEU A 102 -4.51 12.73 8.27
C LEU A 102 -4.97 12.16 9.61
N VAL A 103 -4.88 10.84 9.76
CA VAL A 103 -5.22 10.14 11.00
C VAL A 103 -4.34 10.63 12.15
N ALA A 104 -3.04 10.79 11.92
CA ALA A 104 -2.13 11.29 12.93
C ALA A 104 -2.52 12.71 13.39
N ARG A 105 -2.86 13.56 12.43
CA ARG A 105 -3.29 14.94 12.68
C ARG A 105 -4.59 15.00 13.48
N LEU A 106 -5.56 14.14 13.18
CA LEU A 106 -6.83 14.06 13.91
C LEU A 106 -6.68 13.56 15.36
N GLY A 107 -5.56 12.90 15.67
CA GLY A 107 -5.22 12.44 17.01
C GLY A 107 -4.55 13.49 17.90
N GLY A 108 -3.95 14.54 17.33
CA GLY A 108 -3.11 15.48 18.08
C GLY A 108 -1.77 14.91 18.52
N GLN A 109 -0.74 15.75 18.58
CA GLN A 109 0.63 15.31 18.87
C GLN A 109 0.73 14.61 20.24
N GLY A 110 1.44 13.48 20.28
CA GLY A 110 1.64 12.69 21.50
C GLY A 110 0.59 11.63 21.78
N SER A 111 -0.57 11.65 21.10
CA SER A 111 -1.58 10.60 21.27
C SER A 111 -1.20 9.28 20.58
N TRP A 112 -1.86 8.19 20.98
CA TRP A 112 -1.73 6.90 20.29
C TRP A 112 -2.18 6.97 18.84
N ARG A 113 -3.23 7.75 18.55
CA ARG A 113 -3.71 7.99 17.18
C ARG A 113 -2.67 8.67 16.31
N TYR A 114 -1.93 9.63 16.87
CA TYR A 114 -0.78 10.24 16.21
C TYR A 114 0.30 9.22 15.87
N ARG A 115 0.70 8.40 16.86
CA ARG A 115 1.76 7.40 16.68
C ARG A 115 1.38 6.34 15.65
N PHE A 116 0.14 5.84 15.69
CA PHE A 116 -0.36 4.87 14.72
C PHE A 116 -0.51 5.44 13.32
N GLY A 117 -1.01 6.67 13.17
CA GLY A 117 -1.09 7.31 11.86
C GLY A 117 0.30 7.52 11.23
N VAL A 118 1.29 7.96 12.01
CA VAL A 118 2.68 8.11 11.55
C VAL A 118 3.29 6.75 11.19
N ALA A 119 3.14 5.75 12.06
CA ALA A 119 3.65 4.41 11.81
C ALA A 119 2.99 3.77 10.58
N ALA A 120 1.69 3.99 10.36
CA ALA A 120 0.99 3.53 9.17
C ALA A 120 1.57 4.14 7.89
N ALA A 121 1.78 5.46 7.86
CA ALA A 121 2.37 6.14 6.71
C ALA A 121 3.75 5.57 6.37
N VAL A 122 4.62 5.41 7.37
CA VAL A 122 5.96 4.84 7.19
C VAL A 122 5.87 3.39 6.69
N SER A 123 5.01 2.57 7.30
CA SER A 123 4.83 1.17 6.93
C SER A 123 4.40 1.02 5.47
N VAL A 124 3.38 1.76 5.03
CA VAL A 124 2.88 1.69 3.65
C VAL A 124 3.93 2.19 2.65
N VAL A 125 4.65 3.27 2.96
CA VAL A 125 5.73 3.77 2.08
C VAL A 125 6.86 2.75 1.94
N CYS A 126 7.29 2.13 3.04
CA CYS A 126 8.28 1.05 2.99
C CYS A 126 7.76 -0.17 2.21
N GLY A 127 6.48 -0.52 2.35
CA GLY A 127 5.83 -1.56 1.57
C GLY A 127 5.86 -1.27 0.06
N ALA A 128 5.49 -0.06 -0.33
CA ALA A 128 5.56 0.41 -1.72
C ALA A 128 7.00 0.40 -2.27
N MET A 129 8.01 0.72 -1.45
CA MET A 129 9.41 0.60 -1.86
C MET A 129 9.83 -0.86 -2.10
N CYS A 130 9.39 -1.79 -1.25
CA CYS A 130 9.62 -3.22 -1.47
C CYS A 130 8.93 -3.70 -2.75
N ASP A 131 7.73 -3.20 -3.04
CA ASP A 131 7.01 -3.47 -4.28
C ASP A 131 7.77 -3.01 -5.53
N ALA A 132 8.37 -1.82 -5.48
CA ALA A 132 9.23 -1.34 -6.56
C ALA A 132 10.46 -2.25 -6.76
N PHE A 133 11.10 -2.71 -5.69
CA PHE A 133 12.24 -3.63 -5.81
C PHE A 133 11.83 -5.01 -6.34
N GLU A 134 10.68 -5.53 -5.92
CA GLU A 134 10.12 -6.77 -6.45
C GLU A 134 9.86 -6.67 -7.96
N ASN A 135 9.21 -5.59 -8.42
CA ASN A 135 9.00 -5.32 -9.84
C ASN A 135 10.31 -5.17 -10.63
N LEU A 136 11.34 -4.53 -10.04
CA LEU A 136 12.66 -4.45 -10.69
C LEU A 136 13.30 -5.83 -10.89
N VAL A 137 13.17 -6.73 -9.91
CA VAL A 137 13.64 -8.13 -10.06
C VAL A 137 12.79 -8.86 -11.09
N SER A 138 11.48 -8.66 -11.10
CA SER A 138 10.56 -9.21 -12.10
C SER A 138 10.97 -8.83 -13.52
N PHE A 139 11.37 -7.58 -13.77
CA PHE A 139 11.90 -7.17 -15.08
C PHE A 139 13.18 -7.92 -15.48
N VAL A 140 14.10 -8.16 -14.54
CA VAL A 140 15.30 -8.97 -14.81
C VAL A 140 14.93 -10.40 -15.18
N MET A 141 13.92 -10.98 -14.51
CA MET A 141 13.41 -12.32 -14.82
C MET A 141 12.69 -12.37 -16.17
N LEU A 142 11.85 -11.37 -16.47
CA LEU A 142 11.11 -11.23 -17.73
C LEU A 142 12.00 -10.93 -18.94
N ALA A 143 13.21 -10.42 -18.75
CA ALA A 143 14.19 -10.28 -19.84
C ALA A 143 14.65 -11.64 -20.39
N ASN A 144 14.54 -12.71 -19.60
CA ASN A 144 14.79 -14.09 -20.03
C ASN A 144 13.86 -15.07 -19.27
N PRO A 145 12.56 -15.09 -19.61
CA PRO A 145 11.53 -15.69 -18.79
C PRO A 145 11.65 -17.21 -18.66
N THR A 146 12.30 -17.87 -19.62
CA THR A 146 12.46 -19.33 -19.65
C THR A 146 13.75 -19.81 -18.96
N SER A 147 14.75 -18.93 -18.81
CA SER A 147 16.07 -19.34 -18.32
C SER A 147 16.75 -18.34 -17.38
N PHE A 148 16.00 -17.44 -16.74
CA PHE A 148 16.54 -16.62 -15.66
C PHE A 148 17.14 -17.48 -14.54
N ALA A 149 18.14 -16.94 -13.83
CA ALA A 149 18.84 -17.66 -12.78
C ALA A 149 17.93 -17.91 -11.56
N ASP A 150 17.86 -19.15 -11.08
CA ASP A 150 16.88 -19.57 -10.06
C ASP A 150 16.95 -18.76 -8.77
N TRP A 151 18.15 -18.29 -8.40
CA TRP A 151 18.33 -17.49 -7.19
C TRP A 151 17.56 -16.17 -7.22
N LEU A 152 17.15 -15.66 -8.40
CA LEU A 152 16.33 -14.44 -8.53
C LEU A 152 14.93 -14.59 -7.94
N ALA A 153 14.41 -15.82 -7.83
CA ALA A 153 13.14 -16.07 -7.17
C ALA A 153 13.18 -15.70 -5.67
N LEU A 154 14.36 -15.79 -5.04
CA LEU A 154 14.53 -15.46 -3.63
C LEU A 154 14.31 -13.95 -3.34
N PRO A 155 15.08 -13.00 -3.92
CA PRO A 155 14.85 -11.59 -3.68
C PRO A 155 13.46 -11.15 -4.18
N TYR A 156 12.97 -11.67 -5.31
CA TYR A 156 11.62 -11.42 -5.81
C TYR A 156 10.56 -11.75 -4.74
N SER A 157 10.53 -13.00 -4.25
CA SER A 157 9.57 -13.42 -3.24
C SER A 157 9.81 -12.82 -1.86
N THR A 158 11.05 -12.51 -1.48
CA THR A 158 11.35 -11.81 -0.22
C THR A 158 10.75 -10.40 -0.24
N PHE A 159 10.99 -9.63 -1.29
CA PHE A 159 10.40 -8.29 -1.42
C PHE A 159 8.86 -8.37 -1.47
N ALA A 160 8.30 -9.38 -2.13
CA ALA A 160 6.85 -9.63 -2.14
C ALA A 160 6.27 -9.89 -0.73
N VAL A 161 6.90 -10.76 0.06
CA VAL A 161 6.42 -11.04 1.42
C VAL A 161 6.52 -9.80 2.31
N ILE A 162 7.63 -9.05 2.20
CA ILE A 162 7.82 -7.82 2.98
C ILE A 162 6.80 -6.76 2.58
N LYS A 163 6.53 -6.54 1.28
CA LYS A 163 5.52 -5.54 0.84
C LYS A 163 4.15 -5.87 1.41
N PHE A 164 3.68 -7.11 1.29
CA PHE A 164 2.36 -7.51 1.81
C PHE A 164 2.28 -7.33 3.33
N GLY A 165 3.31 -7.76 4.05
CA GLY A 165 3.37 -7.59 5.51
C GLY A 165 3.32 -6.12 5.95
N LEU A 166 4.09 -5.26 5.29
CA LEU A 166 4.14 -3.82 5.60
C LEU A 166 2.85 -3.08 5.22
N ILE A 167 2.24 -3.42 4.09
CA ILE A 167 0.95 -2.84 3.66
C ILE A 167 -0.16 -3.27 4.63
N ALA A 168 -0.23 -4.56 4.98
CA ALA A 168 -1.18 -5.08 5.95
C ALA A 168 -1.03 -4.44 7.33
N LEU A 169 0.21 -4.29 7.81
CA LEU A 169 0.51 -3.58 9.06
C LEU A 169 0.05 -2.12 8.99
N GLY A 170 0.32 -1.43 7.88
CA GLY A 170 -0.10 -0.04 7.68
C GLY A 170 -1.61 0.12 7.75
N LEU A 171 -2.36 -0.76 7.07
CA LEU A 171 -3.82 -0.78 7.12
C LEU A 171 -4.35 -1.05 8.53
N LEU A 172 -3.79 -2.04 9.23
CA LEU A 172 -4.15 -2.37 10.60
C LEU A 172 -3.97 -1.16 11.53
N LEU A 173 -2.85 -0.44 11.42
CA LEU A 173 -2.57 0.75 12.22
C LEU A 173 -3.55 1.90 11.96
N VAL A 174 -3.98 2.10 10.70
CA VAL A 174 -5.04 3.06 10.37
C VAL A 174 -6.36 2.68 11.03
N ILE A 175 -6.75 1.40 10.95
CA ILE A 175 -7.98 0.88 11.55
C ILE A 175 -7.96 1.07 13.07
N LEU A 176 -6.86 0.65 13.74
CA LEU A 176 -6.70 0.81 15.18
C LEU A 176 -6.81 2.28 15.60
N SER A 177 -6.21 3.19 14.85
CA SER A 177 -6.30 4.61 15.13
C SER A 177 -7.72 5.17 14.93
N ALA A 178 -8.49 4.65 13.97
CA ALA A 178 -9.88 5.04 13.78
C ALA A 178 -10.77 4.55 14.93
N VAL A 179 -10.58 3.30 15.37
CA VAL A 179 -11.30 2.69 16.52
C VAL A 179 -11.06 3.48 17.80
N ILE A 180 -9.81 3.82 18.10
CA ILE A 180 -9.48 4.65 19.27
C ILE A 180 -10.19 6.00 19.19
N GLY A 181 -10.16 6.66 18.03
CA GLY A 181 -10.82 7.95 17.84
C GLY A 181 -12.34 7.91 18.01
N ALA A 182 -12.99 6.81 17.59
CA ALA A 182 -14.41 6.60 17.81
C ALA A 182 -14.72 6.38 19.30
N GLY A 183 -13.91 5.58 20.00
CA GLY A 183 -14.04 5.33 21.43
C GLY A 183 -13.92 6.61 22.28
N GLU A 184 -12.92 7.44 21.99
CA GLU A 184 -12.71 8.74 22.66
C GLU A 184 -13.95 9.65 22.54
N ARG A 185 -14.52 9.75 21.33
CA ARG A 185 -15.73 10.55 21.08
C ARG A 185 -16.96 9.99 21.79
N GLY A 186 -17.13 8.66 21.78
CA GLY A 186 -18.24 7.99 22.46
C GLY A 186 -18.21 8.26 23.98
N LEU A 187 -17.03 8.14 24.60
CA LEU A 187 -16.85 8.44 26.02
C LEU A 187 -17.14 9.91 26.34
N ALA A 188 -16.68 10.84 25.50
CA ALA A 188 -16.94 12.27 25.69
C ALA A 188 -18.45 12.60 25.63
N LEU A 189 -19.20 11.99 24.71
CA LEU A 189 -20.65 12.17 24.60
C LEU A 189 -21.39 11.63 25.83
N ILE A 190 -20.97 10.48 26.37
CA ILE A 190 -21.54 9.89 27.59
C ILE A 190 -21.26 10.78 28.80
N ALA A 191 -20.03 11.29 28.93
CA ALA A 191 -19.64 12.19 30.01
C ALA A 191 -20.45 13.50 29.97
N ASN A 192 -20.63 14.09 28.78
CA ASN A 192 -21.41 15.32 28.61
C ASN A 192 -22.87 15.12 29.01
N LYS A 193 -23.51 14.01 28.60
CA LYS A 193 -24.88 13.67 29.03
C LYS A 193 -25.00 13.51 30.55
N ARG A 194 -24.00 12.93 31.21
CA ARG A 194 -23.97 12.77 32.68
C ARG A 194 -23.71 14.10 33.42
N GLY A 195 -22.99 15.04 32.79
CA GLY A 195 -22.76 16.39 33.32
C GLY A 195 -23.99 17.30 33.21
N VAL A 196 -24.73 17.22 32.10
CA VAL A 196 -25.99 17.96 31.90
C VAL A 196 -27.10 17.48 32.83
N ALA A 197 -27.10 16.21 33.23
CA ALA A 197 -28.07 15.68 34.21
C ALA A 197 -27.81 16.11 35.67
N LYS A 198 -26.73 16.85 35.94
CA LYS A 198 -26.34 17.31 37.29
C LYS A 198 -26.48 18.83 37.50
N ALA A 199 -27.02 19.56 36.51
CA ALA A 199 -27.35 20.99 36.62
C ALA A 199 -28.87 21.17 36.58
#